data_AF-A0A7X7R3B7-F1
#
_entry.id   AF-A0A7X7R3B7-F1
#
_cell.length_a   1.000
_cell.length_b   1.000
_cell.length_c   1.000
_cell.angle_alpha   90.00
_cell.angle_beta   90.00
_cell.angle_gamma   90.00
#
_symmetry.space_group_name_H-M   'P 1'
#
loop_
_entity.id
_entity.type
_entity.pdbx_description
1 polymer ?
#
loop_
_entity_poly.entity_id
_entity_poly.type
_entity_poly.pdbx_seq_one_letter_code
_entity_poly.pdbx_strand_id
1 'polypeptide(L)' 'MKENYYIEIKQQLTLEQAKIWQPIEVRKLVIDETEARQILPNLVQVLGLESENYTANLHICRHEDRGQCELIDLLN' A
#
# COMPACT_ATOMS: atom_id res chain seq x y z
N MET A 1 19.12 0.91 14.66
CA MET A 1 18.15 0.26 13.75
C MET A 1 17.01 1.21 13.48
N LYS A 2 17.11 2.00 12.41
CA LYS A 2 16.01 2.86 11.97
C LYS A 2 15.15 2.09 10.97
N GLU A 3 13.92 1.78 11.37
CA GLU A 3 12.91 1.17 10.52
C GLU A 3 12.14 2.28 9.78
N ASN A 4 11.80 2.04 8.51
CA ASN A 4 10.88 2.91 7.79
C ASN A 4 9.68 2.09 7.34
N TYR A 5 8.49 2.62 7.60
CA TYR A 5 7.22 1.99 7.29
C TYR A 5 6.61 2.69 6.09
N TYR A 6 6.27 1.94 5.04
CA TYR A 6 5.61 2.50 3.86
C TYR A 6 4.32 1.76 3.59
N ILE A 7 3.21 2.48 3.59
CA ILE A 7 1.96 1.95 3.04
C ILE A 7 2.04 2.04 1.52
N GLU A 8 1.69 0.94 0.84
CA GLU A 8 1.58 0.83 -0.61
C GLU A 8 0.16 0.39 -0.96
N ILE A 9 -0.51 1.16 -1.80
CA ILE A 9 -1.85 0.87 -2.32
C ILE A 9 -1.74 0.75 -3.84
N LYS A 10 -2.21 -0.37 -4.40
CA LYS A 10 -2.21 -0.61 -5.85
C LYS A 10 -3.60 -1.01 -6.31
N GLN A 11 -4.15 -0.29 -7.29
CA GLN A 11 -5.40 -0.64 -7.92
C GLN A 11 -5.25 -1.93 -8.75
N GLN A 12 -6.21 -2.82 -8.62
CA GLN A 12 -6.37 -4.01 -9.44
C GLN A 12 -7.34 -3.71 -10.57
N LEU A 13 -6.84 -3.71 -11.79
CA LEU A 13 -7.64 -3.57 -13.00
C LEU A 13 -7.93 -4.95 -13.59
N THR A 14 -9.12 -5.12 -14.15
CA THR A 14 -9.41 -6.25 -15.04
C THR A 14 -8.57 -6.17 -16.31
N LEU A 15 -8.44 -7.30 -17.04
CA LEU A 15 -7.73 -7.33 -18.32
C LEU A 15 -8.26 -6.32 -19.33
N GLU A 16 -9.58 -6.08 -19.36
CA GLU A 16 -10.18 -5.11 -20.27
C GLU A 16 -9.91 -3.66 -19.83
N GLN A 17 -10.00 -3.37 -18.52
CA GLN A 17 -9.66 -2.04 -18.00
C GLN A 17 -8.17 -1.71 -18.22
N ALA A 18 -7.27 -2.67 -18.04
CA ALA A 18 -5.82 -2.50 -18.21
C ALA A 18 -5.40 -2.21 -19.67
N LYS A 19 -6.27 -2.46 -20.66
CA LYS A 19 -6.04 -2.05 -22.06
C LYS A 19 -6.20 -0.54 -22.27
N ILE A 20 -6.95 0.12 -21.40
CA ILE A 20 -7.37 1.52 -21.56
C ILE A 20 -6.75 2.41 -20.48
N TRP A 21 -6.60 1.89 -19.26
CA TRP A 21 -6.16 2.63 -18.08
C TRP A 21 -4.91 2.02 -17.46
N GLN A 22 -4.12 2.87 -16.81
CA GLN A 22 -3.04 2.43 -15.93
C GLN A 22 -3.55 2.34 -14.49
N PRO A 23 -3.10 1.35 -13.70
CA PRO A 23 -3.50 1.24 -12.31
C PRO A 23 -2.97 2.42 -11.50
N ILE A 24 -3.78 2.88 -10.55
CA ILE A 24 -3.32 3.84 -9.54
C ILE A 24 -2.38 3.11 -8.57
N GLU A 25 -1.19 3.67 -8.35
CA GLU A 25 -0.24 3.19 -7.36
C GLU A 25 0.21 4.33 -6.46
N VAL A 26 0.08 4.15 -5.15
CA VAL A 26 0.47 5.13 -4.14
C VAL A 26 1.35 4.49 -3.10
N ARG A 27 2.48 5.14 -2.80
CA ARG A 27 3.36 4.77 -1.69
C ARG A 27 3.58 5.97 -0.79
N LYS A 28 3.37 5.79 0.52
CA LYS A 28 3.51 6.86 1.51
C LYS A 28 4.25 6.36 2.74
N LEU A 29 5.16 7.19 3.27
CA LEU A 29 5.82 6.93 4.54
C LEU A 29 4.81 7.12 5.69
N VAL A 30 4.79 6.18 6.61
CA VAL A 30 4.01 6.18 7.85
C VAL A 30 4.95 5.92 9.03
N ILE A 31 4.47 6.19 10.23
CA ILE A 31 5.17 5.98 11.50
C ILE A 31 5.26 4.49 11.81
N ASP A 32 4.14 3.77 11.68
CA ASP A 32 4.01 2.35 12.02
C ASP A 32 2.77 1.70 11.36
N GLU A 33 2.50 0.44 11.71
CA GLU A 33 1.32 -0.30 11.25
C GLU A 33 0.00 0.29 11.74
N THR A 34 -0.04 0.86 12.95
CA THR A 34 -1.26 1.42 13.52
C THR A 34 -1.70 2.64 12.71
N GLU A 35 -0.78 3.55 12.40
CA GLU A 35 -1.07 4.69 11.52
C GLU A 35 -1.50 4.18 10.13
N ALA A 36 -0.80 3.20 9.56
CA ALA A 36 -1.14 2.64 8.25
C ALA A 36 -2.61 2.18 8.18
N ARG A 37 -3.07 1.42 9.18
CA ARG A 37 -4.45 0.93 9.27
C ARG A 37 -5.46 2.07 9.49
N GLN A 38 -5.10 3.08 10.28
CA GLN A 38 -5.97 4.23 10.53
C GLN A 38 -6.17 5.11 9.29
N ILE A 39 -5.13 5.33 8.49
CA ILE A 39 -5.20 6.23 7.32
C ILE A 39 -5.69 5.52 6.06
N LEU A 40 -5.59 4.19 5.99
CA LEU A 40 -5.95 3.40 4.81
C LEU A 40 -7.37 3.70 4.28
N PRO A 41 -8.44 3.72 5.10
CA PRO A 41 -9.79 4.01 4.60
C PRO A 41 -9.91 5.38 3.92
N ASN A 42 -9.24 6.39 4.48
CA ASN A 42 -9.24 7.74 3.92
C ASN A 42 -8.43 7.80 2.61
N LEU A 43 -7.27 7.13 2.54
CA LEU A 43 -6.48 7.04 1.31
C LEU A 43 -7.29 6.37 0.18
N VAL A 44 -7.95 5.25 0.47
CA VAL A 44 -8.81 4.53 -0.48
C VAL A 44 -9.94 5.43 -0.99
N GLN A 45 -10.60 6.16 -0.09
CA GLN A 45 -11.66 7.10 -0.45
C GLN A 45 -11.15 8.24 -1.35
N VAL A 46 -10.00 8.85 -1.02
CA VAL A 46 -9.40 9.94 -1.81
C VAL A 46 -8.96 9.45 -3.19
N LEU A 47 -8.51 8.20 -3.30
CA LEU A 47 -8.11 7.59 -4.57
C LEU A 47 -9.31 7.09 -5.39
N GLY A 48 -10.53 7.13 -4.86
CA GLY A 48 -11.73 6.64 -5.53
C GLY A 48 -11.69 5.13 -5.79
N LEU A 49 -11.01 4.38 -4.93
CA LEU A 49 -10.90 2.93 -5.03
C LEU A 49 -12.10 2.25 -4.35
N GLU A 50 -12.57 1.15 -4.93
CA GLU A 50 -13.63 0.32 -4.36
C GLU A 50 -13.01 -0.77 -3.50
N SER A 51 -13.73 -1.26 -2.49
CA SER A 51 -13.21 -2.22 -1.50
C SER A 51 -12.59 -3.50 -2.09
N GLU A 52 -12.94 -3.87 -3.33
CA GLU A 52 -12.53 -5.11 -3.98
C GLU A 52 -11.49 -4.91 -5.09
N ASN A 53 -11.10 -3.66 -5.40
CA ASN A 53 -10.26 -3.35 -6.56
C ASN A 53 -8.87 -2.81 -6.19
N TYR A 54 -8.34 -3.13 -5.01
CA TYR A 54 -6.98 -2.75 -4.66
C TYR A 54 -6.32 -3.73 -3.69
N THR A 55 -4.99 -3.72 -3.68
CA THR A 55 -4.17 -4.32 -2.62
C THR A 55 -3.62 -3.21 -1.75
N ALA A 56 -3.54 -3.42 -0.43
CA ALA A 56 -2.87 -2.51 0.50
C ALA A 56 -1.86 -3.27 1.35
N ASN A 57 -0.58 -2.90 1.24
CA ASN A 57 0.53 -3.56 1.92
C ASN A 57 1.34 -2.55 2.73
N LEU A 58 1.82 -2.97 3.89
CA LEU A 58 2.81 -2.24 4.67
C LEU A 58 4.19 -2.84 4.45
N HIS A 59 5.11 -2.04 3.92
CA HIS A 59 6.51 -2.38 3.76
C HIS A 59 7.30 -1.88 4.96
N ILE A 60 7.90 -2.80 5.72
CA ILE A 60 8.78 -2.50 6.85
C ILE A 60 10.22 -2.69 6.39
N CYS A 61 10.89 -1.59 6.06
CA CYS A 61 12.23 -1.61 5.50
C CYS A 61 13.29 -1.29 6.57
N ARG A 62 14.13 -2.29 6.86
CA ARG A 62 15.29 -2.18 7.75
C ARG A 62 16.56 -1.97 6.93
N HIS A 63 16.79 -0.72 6.49
CA HIS A 63 17.86 -0.38 5.53
C HIS A 63 19.29 -0.60 6.04
N GLU A 64 19.51 -0.70 7.36
CA GLU A 64 20.85 -0.89 7.93
C GLU A 64 21.41 -2.32 7.72
N ASP A 65 20.56 -3.31 7.45
CA ASP A 65 20.97 -4.73 7.36
C ASP A 65 21.04 -5.32 5.95
N ARG A 66 20.77 -4.53 4.89
CA ARG A 66 20.53 -5.05 3.52
C ARG A 66 19.44 -6.14 3.46
N GLY A 67 18.63 -6.26 4.51
CA GLY A 67 17.55 -7.23 4.62
C GLY A 67 16.42 -6.93 3.63
N GLN A 68 15.68 -7.97 3.25
CA GLN A 68 14.43 -7.79 2.51
C GLN A 68 13.44 -7.01 3.38
N CYS A 69 12.67 -6.10 2.79
CA CYS A 69 11.59 -5.45 3.53
C CYS A 69 10.55 -6.52 3.90
N GLU A 70 10.09 -6.49 5.15
CA GLU A 70 8.93 -7.29 5.54
C GLU A 70 7.67 -6.67 4.95
N LEU A 71 6.70 -7.51 4.61
CA LEU A 71 5.47 -7.08 3.95
C LEU A 71 4.27 -7.63 4.71
N ILE A 72 3.40 -6.74 5.16
CA ILE A 72 2.16 -7.08 5.89
C ILE A 72 0.98 -6.68 5.00
N ASP A 73 0.07 -7.62 4.78
CA ASP A 73 -1.22 -7.34 4.14
C ASP A 73 -2.13 -6.61 5.13
N LEU A 74 -2.62 -5.44 4.75
CA LEU A 74 -3.47 -4.60 5.60
C LEU A 74 -4.96 -4.92 5.46
N LEU A 75 -5.33 -5.76 4.49
CA LEU A 75 -6.72 -6.15 4.20
C LEU A 75 -7.12 -7.49 4.84
N ASN A 76 -6.16 -8.25 5.35
CA ASN A 76 -6.35 -9.55 6.02
C ASN A 76 -6.10 -9.49 7.54
#